data_AF-A0A2K3LV09-F1
#
_entry.id   AF-A0A2K3LV09-F1
#
_cell.length_a   1.000
_cell.length_b   1.000
_cell.length_c   1.000
_cell.angle_alpha   90.00
_cell.angle_beta   90.00
_cell.angle_gamma   90.00
#
_symmetry.space_group_name_H-M   'P 1'
#
loop_
_entity.id
_entity.type
_entity.pdbx_description
1 polymer ?
#
loop_
_entity_poly.entity_id
_entity_poly.type
_entity_poly.pdbx_seq_one_letter_code
_entity_poly.pdbx_strand_id
1 'polypeptide(L)'
;MLPHDENLSGAVKAIVEVGIAVIGHVGLTPQAISVLGGFRPQGRNVASAVKVVESALAFQKAECFAVVLECVPAPVAAATTAALQIPTIGIGAGPYCNGQVRVSILADIRLCLD
;
A
#
# COMPACT_ATOMS: atom_id res chain seq x y z
N MET A 1 -1.10 2.97 9.35
CA MET A 1 -0.36 4.09 9.96
C MET A 1 0.92 3.62 10.63
N LEU A 2 2.01 3.65 9.87
CA LEU A 2 3.25 4.18 10.43
C LEU A 2 3.00 5.66 10.83
N PRO A 3 3.74 6.20 11.82
CA PRO A 3 3.56 7.60 12.26
C PRO A 3 3.68 8.64 11.14
N HIS A 4 4.29 8.28 10.01
CA HIS A 4 4.44 9.16 8.86
C HIS A 4 3.20 9.22 7.95
N ASP A 5 2.30 8.23 7.99
CA ASP A 5 1.21 8.14 7.01
C ASP A 5 0.14 9.23 7.20
N GLU A 6 -0.15 9.67 8.45
CA GLU A 6 -1.07 10.81 8.68
C GLU A 6 -0.50 12.12 8.14
N ASN A 7 0.81 12.30 8.25
CA ASN A 7 1.51 13.49 7.74
C ASN A 7 1.63 13.46 6.20
N LEU A 8 1.64 12.28 5.59
CA LEU A 8 1.76 12.11 4.14
C LEU A 8 0.54 12.61 3.38
N SER A 9 -0.68 12.48 3.91
CA SER A 9 -1.89 12.95 3.22
C SER A 9 -1.87 14.46 2.91
N GLY A 10 -1.34 15.29 3.82
CA GLY A 10 -1.19 16.72 3.58
C GLY A 10 -0.16 17.04 2.49
N ALA A 11 0.98 16.33 2.51
CA ALA A 11 2.00 16.48 1.49
C ALA A 11 1.52 16.02 0.10
N VAL A 12 0.82 14.88 0.05
CA VAL A 12 0.21 14.37 -1.19
C VAL A 12 -0.79 15.38 -1.75
N LYS A 13 -1.67 15.94 -0.92
CA LYS A 13 -2.64 16.94 -1.36
C LYS A 13 -1.96 18.14 -2.00
N ALA A 14 -0.90 18.68 -1.37
CA ALA A 14 -0.13 19.78 -1.94
C ALA A 14 0.53 19.43 -3.28
N ILE A 15 1.01 18.20 -3.45
CA ILE A 15 1.58 17.71 -4.73
C ILE A 15 0.50 17.59 -5.81
N VAL A 16 -0.67 17.05 -5.47
CA VAL A 16 -1.78 16.91 -6.41
C VAL A 16 -2.36 18.27 -6.83
N GLU A 17 -2.45 19.23 -5.89
CA GLU A 17 -2.94 20.59 -6.16
C GLU A 17 -2.08 21.37 -7.17
N VAL A 18 -0.79 21.05 -7.28
CA VAL A 18 0.09 21.63 -8.33
C VAL A 18 0.08 20.83 -9.64
N GLY A 19 -0.84 19.87 -9.79
CA GLY A 19 -1.08 19.13 -11.02
C GLY A 19 -0.22 17.88 -11.21
N ILE A 20 0.46 17.40 -10.16
CA ILE A 20 1.29 16.18 -10.24
C ILE A 20 0.45 14.97 -9.80
N ALA A 21 0.31 13.99 -10.68
CA ALA A 21 -0.40 12.75 -10.37
C ALA A 21 0.39 11.89 -9.37
N VAL A 22 -0.29 11.40 -8.32
CA VAL A 22 0.33 10.62 -7.23
C VAL A 22 -0.31 9.24 -7.10
N ILE A 23 0.53 8.22 -6.91
CA ILE A 23 0.12 6.88 -6.48
C ILE A 23 0.50 6.72 -5.01
N GLY A 24 -0.47 6.36 -4.16
CA GLY A 24 -0.21 5.99 -2.76
C GLY A 24 0.46 4.62 -2.66
N HIS A 25 1.19 4.35 -1.58
CA HIS A 25 1.78 3.03 -1.34
C HIS A 25 1.57 2.65 0.13
N VAL A 26 0.85 1.54 0.36
CA VAL A 26 0.60 0.98 1.69
C VAL A 26 1.01 -0.49 1.77
N GLY A 27 1.09 -1.00 2.99
CA GLY A 27 1.62 -2.34 3.26
C GLY A 27 3.10 -2.24 3.61
N LEU A 28 3.89 -3.16 3.09
CA LEU A 28 5.34 -3.09 3.23
C LEU A 28 5.88 -1.96 2.34
N THR A 29 6.36 -0.88 2.95
CA THR A 29 7.05 0.20 2.25
C THR A 29 8.56 0.02 2.44
N PRO A 30 9.32 -0.46 1.44
CA PRO A 30 10.75 -0.79 1.59
C PRO A 30 11.61 0.36 2.15
N GLN A 31 11.22 1.61 1.92
CA GLN A 31 11.90 2.80 2.46
C GLN A 31 11.86 2.87 3.99
N ALA A 32 10.88 2.23 4.63
CA ALA A 32 10.69 2.20 6.07
C ALA A 32 11.18 0.89 6.72
N ILE A 33 12.04 0.12 6.04
CA ILE A 33 12.46 -1.21 6.50
C ILE A 33 13.06 -1.24 7.91
N SER A 34 13.79 -0.21 8.31
CA SER A 34 14.39 -0.10 9.65
C SER A 34 13.32 0.02 10.73
N VAL A 35 12.22 0.72 10.45
CA VAL A 35 11.07 0.88 11.35
C VAL A 35 10.19 -0.37 11.35
N LEU A 36 10.05 -1.01 10.18
CA LEU A 36 9.23 -2.22 10.00
C LEU A 36 9.92 -3.51 10.49
N GLY A 37 11.22 -3.47 10.78
CA GLY A 37 11.98 -4.63 11.26
C GLY A 37 12.25 -5.67 10.17
N GLY A 38 12.43 -5.22 8.93
CA GLY A 38 12.72 -6.07 7.75
C GLY A 38 11.58 -6.13 6.73
N PHE A 39 11.78 -6.92 5.67
CA PHE A 39 10.77 -7.22 4.65
C PHE A 39 9.75 -8.22 5.21
N ARG A 40 8.78 -7.72 5.97
CA ARG A 40 7.75 -8.55 6.61
C ARG A 40 6.36 -8.22 6.07
N PRO A 41 5.48 -9.21 5.89
CA PRO A 41 4.11 -8.93 5.49
C PRO A 41 3.35 -8.09 6.51
N GLN A 42 2.58 -7.12 6.01
CA GLN A 42 1.76 -6.22 6.79
C GLN A 42 0.29 -6.68 6.76
N GLY A 43 -0.48 -6.43 7.82
CA GLY A 43 -1.89 -6.84 7.87
C GLY A 43 -2.13 -8.28 8.33
N ARG A 44 -1.15 -8.92 9.00
CA ARG A 44 -1.27 -10.31 9.51
C ARG A 44 -2.25 -10.47 10.69
N ASN A 45 -2.59 -9.39 11.38
CA ASN A 45 -3.61 -9.38 12.44
C ASN A 45 -4.66 -8.30 12.17
N VAL A 46 -5.82 -8.41 12.82
CA VAL A 46 -6.97 -7.52 12.60
C VAL A 46 -6.60 -6.04 12.71
N ALA A 47 -5.89 -5.63 13.76
CA ALA A 47 -5.51 -4.24 13.96
C ALA A 47 -4.61 -3.71 12.83
N SER A 48 -3.62 -4.51 12.41
CA SER A 48 -2.74 -4.16 11.29
C SER A 48 -3.46 -4.17 9.94
N ALA A 49 -4.44 -5.06 9.73
CA ALA A 49 -5.22 -5.15 8.50
C ALA A 49 -6.12 -3.92 8.35
N VAL A 50 -6.80 -3.52 9.43
CA VAL A 50 -7.61 -2.29 9.48
C VAL A 50 -6.75 -1.08 9.12
N LYS A 51 -5.54 -0.99 9.69
CA LYS A 51 -4.60 0.10 9.38
C LYS A 51 -4.21 0.17 7.90
N VAL A 52 -4.08 -0.96 7.19
CA VAL A 52 -3.80 -0.97 5.75
C VAL A 52 -4.95 -0.33 4.97
N VAL A 53 -6.18 -0.74 5.28
CA VAL A 53 -7.40 -0.22 4.63
C VAL A 53 -7.56 1.28 4.91
N GLU A 54 -7.40 1.70 6.16
CA GLU A 54 -7.49 3.10 6.56
C GLU A 54 -6.44 3.97 5.87
N SER A 55 -5.18 3.51 5.81
CA SER A 55 -4.12 4.22 5.10
C SER A 55 -4.42 4.34 3.60
N ALA A 56 -4.95 3.29 2.96
CA ALA A 56 -5.32 3.34 1.55
C ALA A 56 -6.47 4.33 1.29
N LEU A 57 -7.47 4.35 2.17
CA LEU A 57 -8.57 5.33 2.12
C LEU A 57 -8.05 6.77 2.34
N ALA A 58 -7.05 6.96 3.19
CA ALA A 58 -6.44 8.26 3.40
C ALA A 58 -5.72 8.77 2.14
N PHE A 59 -5.01 7.90 1.41
CA PHE A 59 -4.43 8.26 0.10
C PHE A 59 -5.49 8.61 -0.94
N GLN A 60 -6.61 7.87 -0.98
CA GLN A 60 -7.73 8.23 -1.87
C GLN A 60 -8.32 9.60 -1.50
N LYS A 61 -8.52 9.90 -0.22
CA LYS A 61 -8.99 11.22 0.24
C LYS A 61 -8.01 12.35 -0.11
N ALA A 62 -6.71 12.04 -0.18
CA ALA A 62 -5.67 12.95 -0.63
C ALA A 62 -5.56 13.06 -2.16
N GLU A 63 -6.51 12.49 -2.91
CA GLU A 63 -6.58 12.54 -4.38
C GLU A 63 -5.45 11.80 -5.10
N CYS A 64 -4.88 10.75 -4.48
CA CYS A 64 -4.14 9.76 -5.24
C CYS A 64 -5.05 9.13 -6.30
N PHE A 65 -4.53 8.90 -7.50
CA PHE A 65 -5.31 8.28 -8.58
C PHE A 65 -5.25 6.74 -8.56
N ALA A 66 -4.33 6.15 -7.78
CA ALA A 66 -4.21 4.71 -7.54
C ALA A 66 -3.45 4.45 -6.23
N VAL A 67 -3.47 3.20 -5.74
CA VAL A 67 -2.71 2.77 -4.56
C VAL A 67 -2.00 1.43 -4.81
N VAL A 68 -0.71 1.36 -4.49
CA VAL A 68 0.05 0.11 -4.43
C VAL A 68 -0.20 -0.58 -3.08
N LEU A 69 -0.52 -1.87 -3.14
CA LEU A 69 -0.60 -2.77 -1.98
C LEU A 69 0.58 -3.74 -2.05
N GLU A 70 1.55 -3.59 -1.15
CA GLU A 70 2.75 -4.43 -1.11
C GLU A 70 2.76 -5.37 0.09
N CYS A 71 2.95 -6.67 -0.18
CA CYS A 71 3.18 -7.70 0.83
C CYS A 71 2.09 -7.70 1.93
N VAL A 72 0.82 -7.76 1.51
CA VAL A 72 -0.37 -7.84 2.38
C VAL A 72 -1.14 -9.14 2.13
N PRO A 73 -1.80 -9.74 3.13
CA PRO A 73 -2.62 -10.93 2.91
C PRO A 73 -3.71 -10.70 1.87
N ALA A 74 -3.95 -11.69 1.02
CA ALA A 74 -4.92 -11.61 -0.07
C ALA A 74 -6.34 -11.17 0.38
N PRO A 75 -6.88 -11.61 1.53
CA PRO A 75 -8.17 -11.12 2.02
C PRO A 75 -8.16 -9.62 2.37
N VAL A 76 -7.04 -9.10 2.88
CA VAL A 76 -6.88 -7.68 3.18
C VAL A 76 -6.79 -6.87 1.89
N ALA A 77 -6.05 -7.36 0.90
CA ALA A 77 -6.00 -6.74 -0.42
C ALA A 77 -7.39 -6.70 -1.08
N ALA A 78 -8.13 -7.81 -1.04
CA ALA A 78 -9.49 -7.88 -1.58
C ALA A 78 -10.43 -6.88 -0.90
N ALA A 79 -10.40 -6.81 0.44
CA ALA A 79 -11.19 -5.84 1.20
C ALA A 79 -10.80 -4.40 0.87
N THR A 80 -9.50 -4.12 0.73
CA THR A 80 -8.99 -2.79 0.37
C THR A 80 -9.44 -2.39 -1.03
N THR A 81 -9.29 -3.29 -2.02
CA THR A 81 -9.75 -3.05 -3.39
C THR A 81 -11.25 -2.83 -3.47
N ALA A 82 -12.05 -3.58 -2.72
CA ALA A 82 -13.50 -3.39 -2.68
C ALA A 82 -13.93 -2.07 -2.01
N ALA A 83 -13.14 -1.54 -1.09
CA ALA A 83 -13.44 -0.29 -0.37
C ALA A 83 -13.06 0.98 -1.16
N LEU A 84 -12.08 0.88 -2.07
CA LEU A 84 -11.59 2.02 -2.85
C LEU A 84 -12.39 2.23 -4.15
N GLN A 85 -12.44 3.48 -4.59
CA GLN A 85 -12.96 3.91 -5.90
C GLN A 85 -11.84 4.10 -6.93
N ILE A 86 -10.58 4.10 -6.48
CA ILE A 86 -9.38 4.19 -7.33
C ILE A 86 -8.72 2.82 -7.50
N PRO A 87 -8.03 2.56 -8.62
CA PRO A 87 -7.37 1.28 -8.86
C PRO A 87 -6.33 0.92 -7.81
N THR A 88 -6.28 -0.35 -7.43
CA THR A 88 -5.18 -0.92 -6.64
C THR A 88 -4.21 -1.72 -7.51
N ILE A 89 -2.91 -1.60 -7.20
CA ILE A 89 -1.83 -2.35 -7.87
C ILE A 89 -1.16 -3.27 -6.84
N GLY A 90 -1.20 -4.58 -7.07
CA GLY A 90 -0.65 -5.56 -6.13
C GLY A 90 0.79 -5.97 -6.42
N ILE A 91 1.60 -6.08 -5.37
CA ILE A 91 2.88 -6.81 -5.37
C ILE A 91 2.96 -7.67 -4.11
N GLY A 92 2.93 -9.00 -4.28
CA GLY A 92 2.79 -9.91 -3.13
C GLY A 92 1.48 -9.72 -2.34
N ALA A 93 0.40 -9.25 -3.00
CA ALA A 93 -0.89 -8.93 -2.37
C ALA A 93 -2.05 -9.84 -2.83
N GLY A 94 -1.75 -10.97 -3.47
CA GLY A 94 -2.75 -11.85 -4.07
C GLY A 94 -3.37 -11.30 -5.37
N PRO A 95 -4.37 -12.00 -5.93
CA PRO A 95 -4.91 -11.72 -7.26
C PRO A 95 -6.04 -10.69 -7.29
N TYR A 96 -6.48 -10.19 -6.14
CA TYR A 96 -7.71 -9.39 -6.03
C TYR A 96 -7.51 -7.89 -6.29
N CYS A 97 -6.28 -7.43 -6.50
CA CYS A 97 -6.01 -6.05 -6.94
C CYS A 97 -6.38 -5.85 -8.43
N ASN A 98 -6.69 -4.62 -8.83
CA ASN A 98 -7.05 -4.29 -10.22
C ASN A 98 -5.89 -4.48 -11.21
N GLY A 99 -4.66 -4.30 -10.74
CA GLY A 99 -3.44 -4.53 -11.50
C GLY A 99 -2.36 -5.21 -10.66
N GLN A 100 -1.26 -5.57 -11.31
CA GLN A 100 -0.12 -6.21 -10.67
C GLN A 100 1.18 -5.59 -11.15
N VAL A 101 2.15 -5.46 -10.25
CA VAL A 101 3.53 -5.04 -10.58
C VAL A 101 4.52 -6.10 -10.12
N ARG A 102 5.59 -6.29 -10.88
CA ARG A 102 6.69 -7.21 -10.60
C ARG A 102 7.99 -6.55 -11.02
N VAL A 103 9.07 -6.84 -10.29
CA VAL A 103 10.43 -6.44 -10.68
C VAL A 103 11.10 -7.64 -11.34
N SER A 104 11.60 -7.47 -12.56
CA SER A 104 12.08 -8.56 -13.42
C SER A 104 13.55 -8.94 -13.23
N ILE A 105 14.32 -8.21 -12.41
CA ILE A 105 15.73 -8.51 -12.15
C ILE A 105 16.07 -8.42 -10.64
N LEU A 106 16.71 -9.48 -10.15
CA LEU A 106 17.26 -9.72 -8.80
C LEU A 106 16.29 -9.96 -7.61
N ALA A 107 16.33 -11.19 -7.10
CA ALA A 107 16.11 -11.64 -5.72
C ALA A 107 14.84 -11.21 -4.95
N ASP A 108 14.07 -12.22 -4.52
CA ASP A 108 13.16 -12.20 -3.37
C ASP A 108 11.79 -11.49 -3.43
N ILE A 109 10.88 -11.97 -4.29
CA ILE A 109 9.45 -12.04 -3.90
C ILE A 109 9.19 -13.19 -2.91
N ARG A 110 10.13 -14.15 -2.75
CA ARG A 110 10.01 -15.23 -1.76
C ARG A 110 10.09 -14.75 -0.31
N LEU A 111 10.79 -13.64 -0.01
CA LEU A 111 10.88 -13.09 1.36
C LEU A 111 9.52 -12.70 1.99
N CYS A 112 8.47 -12.53 1.18
CA CYS A 112 7.15 -12.12 1.64
C CYS A 112 6.08 -13.23 1.58
N LEU A 113 6.37 -14.36 0.94
CA LEU A 113 5.40 -15.43 0.68
C LEU A 113 5.61 -16.68 1.56
N ASP A 114 6.67 -16.69 2.37
CA ASP A 114 6.92 -17.66 3.45
C ASP A 114 6.61 -17.03 4.84
#